data_AF-A0A845LX20-F1
#
_entry.id   AF-A0A845LX20-F1
#
_cell.length_a   1.000
_cell.length_b   1.000
_cell.length_c   1.000
_cell.angle_alpha   90.00
_cell.angle_beta   90.00
_cell.angle_gamma   90.00
#
_symmetry.space_group_name_H-M   'P 1'
#
loop_
_entity.id
_entity.type
_entity.pdbx_description
1 polymer ?
#
loop_
_entity_poly.entity_id
_entity_poly.type
_entity_poly.pdbx_seq_one_letter_code
_entity_poly.pdbx_strand_id
1 'polypeptide(L)'
;MEMSVEVENPIGAESGARVEIELSDEKVLTAAFIVYVIPLIALFAGIGLVQLTLSHLKNVEVLSAIAGISLMVLTFLIIRRNDKARREGGKYEMTITKILEEDEDTCSIRT
;
A
#
# COMPACT_ATOMS: atom_id res chain seq x y z
N MET A 1 -28.72 12.21 -9.57
CA MET A 1 -27.89 11.04 -9.21
C MET A 1 -27.37 11.35 -7.82
N GLU A 2 -27.91 10.69 -6.80
CA GLU A 2 -27.47 10.83 -5.41
C GLU A 2 -26.31 9.86 -5.20
N MET A 3 -25.18 10.33 -4.69
CA MET A 3 -23.99 9.53 -4.43
C MET A 3 -23.71 9.62 -2.93
N SER A 4 -23.96 8.51 -2.23
CA SER A 4 -23.70 8.39 -0.79
C SER A 4 -22.45 7.54 -0.54
N VAL A 5 -21.64 7.94 0.44
CA VAL A 5 -20.37 7.29 0.79
C VAL A 5 -20.35 7.08 2.30
N GLU A 6 -20.04 5.86 2.74
CA GLU A 6 -19.85 5.53 4.16
C GLU A 6 -18.41 5.88 4.58
N VAL A 7 -18.29 6.61 5.69
CA VAL A 7 -17.03 7.17 6.21
C VAL A 7 -17.00 6.95 7.73
N GLU A 8 -15.84 6.64 8.31
CA GLU A 8 -15.70 6.50 9.77
C GLU A 8 -15.72 7.87 10.45
N ASN A 9 -16.52 8.00 11.53
CA ASN A 9 -16.68 9.24 12.29
C ASN A 9 -16.09 9.12 13.71
N PRO A 10 -14.75 9.05 13.88
CA PRO A 10 -14.14 8.95 15.19
C PRO A 10 -14.27 10.23 16.02
N ILE A 11 -14.48 11.38 15.35
CA ILE A 11 -14.61 12.70 15.99
C ILE A 11 -16.05 13.04 16.40
N GLY A 12 -17.03 12.17 16.09
CA GLY A 12 -18.42 12.35 16.50
C GLY A 12 -19.13 13.53 15.85
N ALA A 13 -18.78 13.88 14.61
CA ALA A 13 -19.43 14.96 13.87
C ALA A 13 -20.95 14.74 13.76
N GLU A 14 -21.73 15.80 14.03
CA GLU A 14 -23.20 15.76 13.97
C GLU A 14 -23.72 15.90 12.53
N SER A 15 -24.92 15.37 12.30
CA SER A 15 -25.62 15.49 11.02
C SER A 15 -25.83 16.95 10.63
N GLY A 16 -25.30 17.35 9.47
CA GLY A 16 -25.37 18.72 8.96
C GLY A 16 -24.08 19.52 9.09
N ALA A 17 -23.08 19.01 9.81
CA ALA A 17 -21.75 19.60 9.86
C ALA A 17 -21.02 19.45 8.52
N ARG A 18 -20.29 20.49 8.10
CA ARG A 18 -19.31 20.38 7.03
C ARG A 18 -18.06 19.72 7.59
N VAL A 19 -17.68 18.60 6.98
CA VAL A 19 -16.58 17.77 7.46
C VAL A 19 -15.54 17.58 6.37
N GLU A 20 -14.27 17.56 6.78
CA GLU A 20 -13.15 17.20 5.93
C GLU A 20 -12.89 15.69 6.06
N ILE A 21 -12.88 15.00 4.93
CA ILE A 21 -12.67 13.55 4.85
C ILE A 21 -11.25 13.35 4.31
N GLU A 22 -10.40 12.68 5.10
CA GLU A 22 -9.05 12.33 4.69
C GLU A 22 -9.01 10.86 4.28
N LEU A 23 -8.36 10.57 3.15
CA LEU A 23 -7.95 9.23 2.81
C LEU A 23 -6.60 8.98 3.48
N SER A 24 -6.54 8.02 4.40
CA SER A 24 -5.32 7.70 5.14
C SER A 24 -4.25 7.11 4.22
N ASP A 25 -3.37 7.96 3.68
CA ASP A 25 -2.27 7.57 2.76
C ASP A 25 -1.01 7.03 3.50
N GLU A 26 -1.03 6.98 4.83
CA GLU A 26 0.16 6.68 5.65
C GLU A 26 0.78 5.29 5.37
N LYS A 27 0.00 4.34 4.85
CA LYS A 27 0.49 2.97 4.54
C LYS A 27 1.05 2.82 3.14
N VAL A 28 0.88 3.81 2.25
CA VAL A 28 1.25 3.69 0.82
C VAL A 28 2.76 3.56 0.65
N LEU A 29 3.55 4.36 1.36
CA LEU A 29 5.01 4.31 1.27
C LEU A 29 5.58 2.97 1.77
N THR A 30 5.03 2.45 2.86
CA THR A 30 5.43 1.16 3.42
C THR A 30 5.05 0.01 2.48
N ALA A 31 3.86 0.06 1.89
CA ALA A 31 3.44 -0.93 0.90
C ALA A 31 4.33 -0.92 -0.34
N ALA A 32 4.67 0.27 -0.86
CA ALA A 32 5.61 0.41 -1.97
C ALA A 32 6.98 -0.19 -1.61
N PHE A 33 7.52 0.14 -0.43
CA PHE A 33 8.78 -0.42 0.05
C PHE A 33 8.77 -1.95 0.04
N ILE A 34 7.70 -2.59 0.54
CA ILE A 34 7.57 -4.05 0.56
C ILE A 34 7.56 -4.64 -0.86
N VAL A 35 6.78 -4.04 -1.77
CA VAL A 35 6.62 -4.53 -3.15
C VAL A 35 7.92 -4.44 -3.96
N TYR A 36 8.82 -3.51 -3.63
CA TYR A 36 10.10 -3.38 -4.32
C TYR A 36 11.24 -4.12 -3.61
N VAL A 37 11.37 -3.97 -2.29
CA VAL A 37 12.54 -4.46 -1.55
C VAL A 37 12.47 -5.96 -1.30
N ILE A 38 11.32 -6.51 -0.92
CA ILE A 38 11.22 -7.95 -0.62
C ILE A 38 11.49 -8.81 -1.86
N PRO A 39 10.88 -8.55 -3.04
CA PRO A 39 11.20 -9.32 -4.25
C PRO A 39 12.66 -9.21 -4.66
N LEU A 40 13.28 -8.03 -4.48
CA LEU A 40 14.69 -7.82 -4.78
C LEU A 40 15.61 -8.65 -3.87
N ILE A 41 15.33 -8.68 -2.57
CA ILE A 41 16.09 -9.53 -1.62
C ILE A 41 15.89 -11.01 -1.97
N ALA A 42 14.66 -11.42 -2.31
CA ALA A 42 14.37 -12.79 -2.72
C ALA A 42 15.18 -13.19 -3.97
N LEU A 43 15.32 -12.30 -4.97
CA LEU A 43 16.15 -12.55 -6.15
C LEU A 43 17.59 -12.92 -5.77
N PHE A 44 18.25 -12.07 -4.98
CA PHE A 44 19.63 -12.31 -4.56
C PHE A 44 19.78 -13.54 -3.67
N ALA A 45 18.82 -13.78 -2.78
CA ALA A 45 18.79 -14.97 -1.94
C ALA A 45 18.65 -16.25 -2.78
N GLY A 46 17.78 -16.26 -3.79
CA GLY A 46 17.60 -17.40 -4.69
C GLY A 46 18.85 -17.72 -5.51
N ILE A 47 19.52 -16.69 -6.04
CA ILE A 47 20.79 -16.85 -6.75
C ILE A 47 21.86 -17.41 -5.80
N GLY A 48 22.02 -16.79 -4.63
CA GLY A 48 23.03 -17.19 -3.64
C GLY A 48 22.83 -18.61 -3.12
N LEU A 49 21.57 -19.01 -2.85
CA LEU A 49 21.24 -20.36 -2.41
C LEU A 49 21.62 -21.41 -3.45
N VAL A 50 21.31 -21.18 -4.72
CA VAL A 50 21.64 -22.14 -5.78
C VAL A 50 23.14 -22.20 -6.04
N GLN A 51 23.83 -21.05 -6.02
CA GLN A 51 25.29 -21.01 -6.14
C GLN A 51 25.98 -21.77 -5.00
N LEU A 52 25.51 -21.63 -3.76
CA LEU A 52 26.10 -22.32 -2.61
C LEU A 52 25.83 -23.83 -2.61
N THR A 53 24.64 -24.26 -3.02
CA THR A 53 24.20 -25.66 -2.89
C THR A 53 24.46 -26.51 -4.13
N LEU A 54 24.45 -25.92 -5.33
CA LEU A 54 24.61 -26.62 -6.61
C LEU A 54 25.84 -26.16 -7.40
N SER A 55 26.85 -25.59 -6.74
CA SER A 55 28.12 -25.13 -7.34
C SER A 55 28.83 -26.17 -8.20
N HIS A 56 28.61 -27.46 -7.94
CA HIS A 56 29.26 -28.56 -8.67
C HIS A 56 28.60 -28.89 -10.02
N LEU A 57 27.45 -28.31 -10.33
CA LEU A 57 26.75 -28.57 -11.58
C LEU A 57 27.29 -27.70 -12.73
N LYS A 58 27.40 -28.31 -13.90
CA LYS A 58 27.65 -27.58 -15.15
C LYS A 58 26.42 -26.70 -15.44
N ASN A 59 26.65 -25.42 -15.73
CA ASN A 59 25.61 -24.39 -15.94
C ASN A 59 24.90 -23.86 -14.66
N VAL A 60 25.54 -23.96 -13.49
CA VAL A 60 25.00 -23.38 -12.24
C VAL A 60 24.66 -21.89 -12.35
N GLU A 61 25.38 -21.12 -13.17
CA GLU A 61 25.09 -19.70 -13.42
C GLU A 61 23.69 -19.50 -13.99
N VAL A 62 23.34 -20.23 -15.05
CA VAL A 62 22.01 -20.16 -15.68
C VAL A 62 20.93 -20.67 -14.72
N LEU A 63 21.20 -21.77 -14.01
CA LEU A 63 20.25 -22.33 -13.05
C LEU A 63 19.99 -21.37 -11.89
N SER A 64 21.02 -20.70 -11.38
CA SER A 64 20.91 -19.72 -10.30
C SER A 64 20.12 -18.48 -10.71
N ALA A 65 20.31 -18.00 -11.95
CA ALA A 65 19.53 -16.90 -12.50
C ALA A 65 18.04 -17.27 -12.64
N ILE A 66 17.74 -18.45 -13.19
CA ILE A 66 16.36 -18.94 -13.32
C ILE A 66 15.71 -19.11 -11.96
N ALA A 67 16.42 -19.68 -10.98
CA ALA A 67 15.90 -19.88 -9.64
C ALA A 67 15.63 -18.55 -8.92
N GLY A 68 16.57 -17.59 -9.01
CA GLY A 68 16.38 -16.26 -8.46
C GLY A 68 15.18 -15.53 -9.05
N ILE A 69 15.05 -15.52 -10.39
CA ILE A 69 13.92 -14.91 -11.08
C ILE A 69 12.61 -15.61 -10.69
N SER A 70 12.61 -16.94 -10.66
CA SER A 70 11.42 -17.72 -10.26
C SER A 70 10.99 -17.40 -8.84
N LEU A 71 11.94 -17.27 -7.91
CA LEU A 71 11.67 -16.92 -6.51
C LEU A 71 11.13 -15.48 -6.41
N MET A 72 11.73 -14.52 -7.11
CA MET A 72 11.25 -13.14 -7.17
C MET A 72 9.81 -13.06 -7.69
N VAL A 73 9.50 -13.77 -8.78
CA VAL A 73 8.15 -13.84 -9.35
C VAL A 73 7.17 -14.46 -8.34
N LEU A 74 7.55 -15.55 -7.68
CA LEU A 74 6.72 -16.20 -6.67
C LEU A 74 6.42 -15.25 -5.50
N THR A 75 7.44 -14.58 -4.98
CA THR A 75 7.30 -13.56 -3.92
C THR A 75 6.35 -12.44 -4.36
N PHE A 76 6.51 -11.91 -5.57
CA PHE A 76 5.64 -10.88 -6.12
C PHE A 76 4.18 -11.36 -6.24
N LEU A 77 3.95 -12.60 -6.69
CA LEU A 77 2.62 -13.18 -6.79
C LEU A 77 1.96 -13.39 -5.43
N ILE A 78 2.72 -13.81 -4.40
CA ILE A 78 2.24 -13.94 -3.03
C ILE A 78 1.81 -12.57 -2.49
N ILE A 79 2.66 -11.55 -2.64
CA ILE A 79 2.35 -10.18 -2.23
C ILE A 79 1.09 -9.68 -2.94
N ARG A 80 1.00 -9.85 -4.26
CA ARG A 80 -0.15 -9.42 -5.06
C ARG A 80 -1.45 -10.10 -4.66
N ARG A 81 -1.42 -11.40 -4.34
CA ARG A 81 -2.60 -12.12 -3.85
C ARG A 81 -3.04 -11.61 -2.48
N ASN A 82 -2.10 -11.34 -1.59
CA ASN A 82 -2.40 -10.84 -0.25
C ASN A 82 -2.90 -9.39 -0.27
N ASP A 83 -2.33 -8.54 -1.14
CA ASP A 83 -2.80 -7.16 -1.36
C ASP A 83 -4.25 -7.14 -1.87
N LYS A 84 -4.58 -8.01 -2.85
CA LYS A 84 -5.95 -8.15 -3.34
C LYS A 84 -6.92 -8.63 -2.25
N ALA A 85 -6.50 -9.59 -1.42
CA ALA A 85 -7.31 -10.09 -0.32
C ALA A 85 -7.56 -9.02 0.77
N ARG A 86 -6.59 -8.12 1.00
CA ARG A 86 -6.76 -7.01 1.97
C ARG A 86 -7.57 -5.85 1.42
N ARG A 87 -7.45 -5.55 0.13
CA ARG A 87 -8.28 -4.54 -0.55
C ARG A 87 -9.76 -4.92 -0.64
N GLU A 88 -10.08 -6.22 -0.65
CA GLU A 88 -11.46 -6.70 -0.62
C GLU A 88 -12.09 -6.64 0.79
N GLY A 89 -11.27 -6.58 1.86
CA GLY A 89 -11.72 -6.46 3.24
C GLY A 89 -11.62 -5.05 3.85
N GLY A 90 -10.78 -4.18 3.30
CA GLY A 90 -10.61 -2.80 3.73
C GLY A 90 -11.22 -1.85 2.70
N LYS A 91 -12.49 -1.49 2.92
CA LYS A 91 -13.06 -0.24 2.38
C LYS A 91 -12.02 0.85 2.62
N TYR A 92 -11.71 1.65 1.59
CA TYR A 92 -10.98 2.90 1.73
C TYR A 92 -11.33 3.54 3.08
N GLU A 93 -10.42 3.48 4.06
CA GLU A 93 -10.63 3.99 5.43
C GLU A 93 -10.65 5.52 5.32
N MET A 94 -11.76 6.02 4.82
CA MET A 94 -12.09 7.43 4.81
C MET A 94 -12.46 7.76 6.24
N THR A 95 -11.62 8.56 6.87
CA THR A 95 -11.82 9.01 8.24
C THR A 95 -12.17 10.49 8.22
N ILE A 96 -13.18 10.87 9.01
CA ILE A 96 -13.45 12.28 9.25
C ILE A 96 -12.40 12.82 10.22
N THR A 97 -11.51 13.69 9.73
CA THR A 97 -10.38 14.19 10.52
C THR A 97 -10.64 15.57 11.12
N LYS A 98 -11.48 16.40 10.47
CA LYS A 98 -11.83 17.75 10.96
C LYS A 98 -13.29 18.13 10.68
N ILE A 99 -13.87 18.84 11.64
CA ILE A 99 -15.11 19.60 11.46
C ILE A 99 -14.67 21.01 11.05
N LEU A 100 -15.18 21.51 9.93
CA LEU A 100 -14.98 22.90 9.55
C LEU A 100 -15.99 23.73 10.33
N GLU A 101 -15.53 24.44 11.36
CA GLU A 101 -16.28 25.56 11.90
C GLU A 101 -16.32 26.63 10.81
N GLU A 102 -17.51 27.16 10.55
CA GLU A 102 -17.72 28.20 9.55
C GLU A 102 -17.03 29.46 10.07
N ASP A 103 -15.77 29.69 9.67
CA ASP A 103 -15.06 30.94 9.93
C ASP A 103 -15.85 32.09 9.26
N GLU A 104 -16.69 32.73 10.06
CA GLU A 104 -17.29 34.05 9.83
C GLU A 104 -16.23 35.17 9.82
N ASP A 105 -15.03 34.96 9.27
CA ASP A 105 -14.00 36.01 9.23
C ASP A 105 -13.16 35.95 7.94
N THR A 106 -13.74 36.45 6.84
CA THR A 106 -13.06 37.38 5.93
C THR A 106 -14.04 38.09 5.00
N CYS A 107 -15.09 38.68 5.57
CA CYS A 107 -15.69 39.88 4.98
C CYS A 107 -15.14 41.12 5.72
N SER A 108 -13.86 41.41 5.47
CA SER A 108 -13.30 42.74 5.69
C SER A 108 -12.32 43.06 4.57
N ILE A 109 -12.84 43.22 3.35
CA ILE A 109 -12.32 44.28 2.49
C ILE A 109 -13.19 45.50 2.76
N ARG A 110 -12.83 46.23 3.81
CA ARG A 110 -13.20 47.64 3.95
C ARG A 110 -12.09 48.47 3.31
N THR A 111 -12.52 49.12 2.22
CA THR A 111 -11.96 50.32 1.55
C THR A 111 -10.73 50.13 0.69
#